data_AF-A0A969GDT8-F1
#
_entry.id   AF-A0A969GDT8-F1
#
_cell.length_a   1.000
_cell.length_b   1.000
_cell.length_c   1.000
_cell.angle_alpha   90.00
_cell.angle_beta   90.00
_cell.angle_gamma   90.00
#
_symmetry.space_group_name_H-M   'P 1'
#
loop_
_entity.id
_entity.type
_entity.pdbx_description
1 polymer ?
#
loop_
_entity_poly.entity_id
_entity_poly.type
_entity_poly.pdbx_seq_one_letter_code
_entity_poly.pdbx_strand_id
1 'polypeptide(L)'
;MKPLASDEKLATVMVYTHHMFVRGEIVINENLRASIWLRTQNVLNYIHLLKPNVLLFAGAQPKSISYAEMFVSVNEVIAFHVAPPGEDPIDFDTSELNRVMQFADILLGSFTMKGKIRISTQKRLGN
;
A
#
# COMPACT_ATOMS: atom_id res chain seq x y z
N MET A 1 8.80 20.08 -10.79
CA MET A 1 8.83 19.44 -9.45
C MET A 1 9.68 20.30 -8.52
N LYS A 2 9.19 20.59 -7.32
CA LYS A 2 9.95 21.29 -6.28
C LYS A 2 11.00 20.33 -5.70
N PRO A 3 12.21 20.77 -5.34
CA PRO A 3 13.14 19.94 -4.57
C PRO A 3 12.49 19.50 -3.25
N LEU A 4 12.81 18.27 -2.81
CA LEU A 4 12.36 17.72 -1.54
C LEU A 4 12.77 18.65 -0.39
N ALA A 5 11.90 18.82 0.60
CA ALA A 5 12.28 19.45 1.85
C ALA A 5 13.27 18.57 2.63
N SER A 6 13.97 19.16 3.60
CA SER A 6 15.00 18.45 4.38
C SER A 6 14.47 17.31 5.24
N ASP A 7 13.17 17.29 5.52
CA ASP A 7 12.46 16.28 6.31
C ASP A 7 11.59 15.36 5.45
N GLU A 8 11.77 15.38 4.13
CA GLU A 8 11.02 14.57 3.17
C GLU A 8 11.91 13.51 2.52
N LYS A 9 11.31 12.34 2.28
CA LYS A 9 11.90 11.25 1.51
C LYS A 9 10.96 10.76 0.43
N LEU A 10 11.53 10.13 -0.58
CA LEU A 10 10.79 9.37 -1.58
C LEU A 10 10.62 7.93 -1.11
N ALA A 11 9.41 7.40 -1.22
CA ALA A 11 9.12 5.97 -1.06
C ALA A 11 8.49 5.44 -2.35
N THR A 12 9.05 4.36 -2.90
CA THR A 12 8.41 3.68 -4.03
C THR A 12 7.31 2.76 -3.51
N VAL A 13 6.11 2.91 -4.04
CA VAL A 13 4.91 2.19 -3.58
C VAL A 13 4.19 1.53 -4.74
N MET A 14 3.38 0.54 -4.39
CA MET A 14 2.42 -0.12 -5.25
C MET A 14 1.02 0.17 -4.72
N VAL A 15 0.17 0.73 -5.58
CA VAL A 15 -1.21 1.12 -5.29
C VAL A 15 -2.13 0.33 -6.20
N TYR A 16 -3.15 -0.28 -5.60
CA TYR A 16 -4.11 -1.13 -6.29
C TYR A 16 -5.50 -0.52 -6.17
N THR A 17 -6.21 -0.45 -7.27
CA THR A 17 -7.66 -0.20 -7.30
C THR A 17 -8.34 -1.37 -8.00
N HIS A 18 -9.66 -1.32 -8.14
CA HIS A 18 -10.41 -2.36 -8.86
C HIS A 18 -9.99 -2.55 -10.32
N HIS A 19 -9.43 -1.52 -10.98
CA HIS A 19 -9.20 -1.53 -12.43
C HIS A 19 -7.80 -1.07 -12.83
N MET A 20 -6.95 -0.67 -11.88
CA MET A 20 -5.57 -0.30 -12.15
C MET A 20 -4.62 -0.74 -11.04
N PHE A 21 -3.40 -1.06 -11.44
CA PHE A 21 -2.23 -1.17 -10.58
C PHE A 21 -1.27 -0.04 -10.93
N VAL A 22 -0.74 0.64 -9.93
CA VAL A 22 0.19 1.75 -10.11
C VAL A 22 1.44 1.50 -9.28
N ARG A 23 2.60 1.49 -9.94
CA ARG A 23 3.90 1.59 -9.27
C ARG A 23 4.41 3.02 -9.45
N GLY A 24 4.69 3.72 -8.35
CA GLY A 24 5.19 5.10 -8.41
C GLY A 24 5.91 5.50 -7.13
N GLU A 25 6.42 6.73 -7.10
CA GLU A 25 7.07 7.30 -5.93
C GLU A 25 6.10 8.26 -5.22
N ILE A 26 6.05 8.20 -3.89
CA ILE A 26 5.35 9.18 -3.05
C ILE A 26 6.37 9.97 -2.24
N VAL A 27 6.03 11.21 -1.91
CA VAL A 27 6.78 12.03 -0.97
C VAL A 27 6.14 11.91 0.40
N ILE A 28 6.92 11.50 1.40
CA ILE A 28 6.47 11.40 2.80
C ILE A 28 7.55 11.98 3.72
N ASN A 29 7.18 12.36 4.93
CA ASN A 29 8.14 12.78 5.94
C ASN A 29 9.10 11.61 6.30
N GLU A 30 10.37 11.91 6.60
CA GLU A 30 11.38 10.92 6.96
C GLU A 30 10.96 10.05 8.17
N ASN A 31 10.24 10.64 9.13
CA ASN A 31 9.77 9.96 10.34
C ASN A 31 8.55 9.06 10.10
N LEU A 32 7.96 9.08 8.91
CA LEU A 32 6.82 8.24 8.54
C LEU A 32 7.28 6.98 7.81
N ARG A 33 6.60 5.87 8.11
CA ARG A 33 6.72 4.61 7.37
C ARG A 33 5.68 4.58 6.26
N ALA A 34 6.10 4.27 5.05
CA ALA A 34 5.19 4.23 3.90
C ALA A 34 4.14 3.13 4.08
N SER A 35 4.54 1.95 4.57
CA SER A 35 3.68 0.77 4.81
C SER A 35 2.46 1.01 5.71
N ILE A 36 2.50 2.06 6.55
CA ILE A 36 1.42 2.40 7.49
C ILE A 36 0.77 3.74 7.15
N TRP A 37 1.19 4.41 6.08
CA TRP A 37 0.86 5.81 5.82
C TRP A 37 -0.66 6.05 5.71
N LEU A 38 -1.37 5.19 4.97
CA LEU A 38 -2.84 5.25 4.84
C LEU A 38 -3.61 4.85 6.11
N ARG A 39 -2.92 4.35 7.16
CA ARG A 39 -3.51 4.07 8.48
C ARG A 39 -3.36 5.25 9.46
N THR A 40 -2.59 6.27 9.10
CA THR A 40 -2.43 7.45 9.95
C THR A 40 -3.70 8.30 9.94
N GLN A 41 -3.97 9.05 11.02
CA GLN A 41 -5.19 9.88 11.15
C GLN A 41 -5.22 11.12 10.22
N ASN A 42 -4.34 11.18 9.21
CA ASN A 42 -4.37 12.26 8.22
C ASN A 42 -5.53 12.05 7.25
N VAL A 43 -6.31 13.11 7.02
CA VAL A 43 -7.40 13.12 6.02
C VAL A 43 -6.77 13.27 4.63
N LEU A 44 -6.23 12.18 4.10
CA LEU A 44 -5.64 12.14 2.77
C LEU A 44 -6.74 11.80 1.76
N ASN A 45 -7.06 12.75 0.86
CA ASN A 45 -8.06 12.52 -0.18
C ASN A 45 -7.47 11.84 -1.42
N TYR A 46 -6.24 12.20 -1.77
CA TYR A 46 -5.53 11.72 -2.95
C TYR A 46 -4.09 11.37 -2.64
N ILE A 47 -3.60 10.28 -3.24
CA ILE A 47 -2.19 9.92 -3.29
C ILE A 47 -1.59 10.57 -4.52
N HIS A 48 -0.61 11.46 -4.33
CA HIS A 48 0.18 12.03 -5.41
C HIS A 48 1.36 11.10 -5.72
N LEU A 49 1.34 10.51 -6.92
CA LEU A 49 2.36 9.58 -7.39
C LEU A 49 3.23 10.27 -8.44
N LEU A 50 4.53 10.15 -8.26
CA LEU A 50 5.56 10.64 -9.16
C LEU A 50 6.10 9.48 -10.01
N LYS A 51 6.36 9.77 -11.28
CA LYS A 51 6.80 8.79 -12.30
C LYS A 51 5.98 7.49 -12.28
N PRO A 52 4.64 7.55 -12.18
CA PRO A 52 3.83 6.35 -12.09
C PRO A 52 3.91 5.54 -13.38
N ASN A 53 4.12 4.24 -13.23
CA ASN A 53 3.82 3.24 -14.24
C ASN A 53 2.52 2.54 -13.87
N VAL A 54 1.52 2.68 -14.74
CA VAL A 54 0.16 2.21 -14.54
C VAL A 54 -0.09 1.00 -15.43
N LEU A 55 -0.56 -0.09 -14.84
CA LEU A 55 -1.20 -1.19 -15.55
C LEU A 55 -2.71 -1.03 -15.42
N LEU A 56 -3.39 -0.79 -16.53
CA LEU A 56 -4.84 -0.66 -16.60
C LEU A 56 -5.47 -1.99 -17.03
N PHE A 57 -6.48 -2.44 -16.27
CA PHE A 57 -7.22 -3.69 -16.47
C PHE A 57 -8.62 -3.47 -17.07
N ALA A 58 -8.87 -2.30 -17.66
CA ALA A 58 -10.12 -1.99 -18.35
C ALA A 58 -10.12 -2.59 -19.77
N GLY A 59 -10.81 -3.72 -19.96
CA GLY A 59 -11.00 -4.37 -21.26
C GLY A 59 -10.30 -5.73 -21.38
N ALA A 60 -10.11 -6.22 -22.61
CA ALA A 60 -9.65 -7.60 -22.86
C ALA A 60 -8.14 -7.83 -22.63
N GLN A 61 -7.31 -6.77 -22.74
CA GLN A 61 -5.86 -6.88 -22.54
C GLN A 61 -5.34 -5.76 -21.63
N PRO A 62 -4.51 -6.07 -20.63
CA PRO A 62 -3.87 -5.06 -19.80
C PRO A 62 -2.99 -4.12 -20.62
N LYS A 63 -3.05 -2.82 -20.34
CA LYS A 63 -2.20 -1.81 -20.99
C LYS A 63 -1.31 -1.14 -19.97
N SER A 64 -0.02 -0.97 -20.31
CA SER A 64 0.93 -0.18 -19.51
C SER A 64 1.00 1.24 -20.03
N ILE A 65 0.88 2.22 -19.12
CA ILE A 65 0.96 3.65 -19.43
C ILE A 65 1.83 4.30 -18.36
N SER A 66 2.74 5.19 -18.75
CA SER A 66 3.56 5.97 -17.81
C SER A 66 3.16 7.43 -17.86
N TYR A 67 3.16 8.09 -16.71
CA TYR A 67 2.91 9.53 -16.60
C TYR A 67 4.06 10.21 -15.86
N ALA A 68 4.13 11.54 -15.95
CA ALA A 68 5.04 12.31 -15.10
C ALA A 68 4.54 12.31 -13.65
N GLU A 69 3.24 12.52 -13.46
CA GLU A 69 2.56 12.56 -12.17
C GLU A 69 1.13 12.02 -12.31
N MET A 70 0.56 11.49 -11.23
CA MET A 70 -0.82 11.02 -11.17
C MET A 70 -1.38 11.23 -9.77
N PHE A 71 -2.68 11.51 -9.68
CA PHE A 71 -3.41 11.56 -8.41
C PHE A 71 -4.40 10.41 -8.35
N VAL A 72 -4.30 9.56 -7.33
CA VAL A 72 -5.20 8.43 -7.10
C VAL A 72 -6.06 8.73 -5.88
N SER A 73 -7.39 8.63 -6.02
CA SER A 73 -8.31 8.80 -4.89
C SER A 73 -8.07 7.71 -3.85
N VAL A 74 -7.88 8.08 -2.57
CA VAL A 74 -7.70 7.11 -1.49
C VAL A 74 -8.92 6.19 -1.34
N ASN A 75 -10.11 6.69 -1.67
CA ASN A 75 -11.36 5.91 -1.61
C ASN A 75 -11.42 4.78 -2.65
N GLU A 76 -10.58 4.81 -3.68
CA GLU A 76 -10.52 3.75 -4.70
C GLU A 76 -9.41 2.73 -4.42
N VAL A 77 -8.56 2.98 -3.43
CA VAL A 77 -7.42 2.13 -3.09
C VAL A 77 -7.91 0.92 -2.31
N ILE A 78 -7.76 -0.26 -2.91
CA ILE A 78 -8.12 -1.55 -2.30
C ILE A 78 -6.92 -2.29 -1.71
N ALA A 79 -5.71 -1.93 -2.13
CA ALA A 79 -4.47 -2.36 -1.48
C ALA A 79 -3.34 -1.35 -1.74
N PHE A 80 -2.39 -1.32 -0.80
CA PHE A 80 -1.26 -0.40 -0.81
C PHE A 80 -0.08 -1.06 -0.08
N HIS A 81 1.11 -1.02 -0.67
CA HIS A 81 2.33 -1.44 0.02
C HIS A 81 3.60 -0.78 -0.58
N VAL A 82 4.72 -0.88 0.14
CA VAL A 82 6.03 -0.48 -0.37
C VAL A 82 6.44 -1.43 -1.50
N ALA A 83 6.92 -0.87 -2.61
CA ALA A 83 7.33 -1.67 -3.76
C ALA A 83 8.61 -2.47 -3.41
N PRO A 84 8.64 -3.79 -3.69
CA PRO A 84 9.86 -4.59 -3.56
C PRO A 84 11.01 -4.01 -4.39
N PRO A 85 12.27 -4.12 -3.93
CA PRO A 85 12.71 -4.81 -2.71
C PRO A 85 12.62 -3.94 -1.43
N GLY A 86 12.01 -2.76 -1.48
CA GLY A 86 11.87 -1.90 -0.31
C GLY A 86 11.00 -2.55 0.78
N GLU A 87 11.44 -2.43 2.02
CA GLU A 87 10.72 -2.91 3.19
C GLU A 87 10.76 -1.87 4.31
N ASP A 88 9.67 -1.79 5.07
CA ASP A 88 9.65 -1.08 6.35
C ASP A 88 9.82 -2.11 7.48
N PRO A 89 10.39 -1.70 8.63
CA PRO A 89 10.41 -2.55 9.82
C PRO A 89 9.00 -2.98 10.23
N ILE A 90 8.90 -4.20 10.77
CA ILE A 90 7.65 -4.73 11.33
C ILE A 90 7.02 -3.71 12.30
N ASP A 91 5.70 -3.57 12.23
CA ASP A 91 4.94 -2.58 12.99
C ASP A 91 4.24 -3.16 14.22
N PHE A 92 4.57 -4.39 14.60
CA PHE A 92 4.02 -5.09 15.74
C PHE A 92 5.10 -5.68 16.65
N ASP A 93 4.74 -5.89 17.92
CA ASP A 93 5.58 -6.61 18.88
C ASP A 93 5.55 -8.12 18.60
N THR A 94 6.72 -8.71 18.36
CA THR A 94 6.85 -10.15 18.12
C THR A 94 6.62 -10.99 19.36
N SER A 95 6.66 -10.40 20.55
CA SER A 95 6.43 -11.07 21.84
C SER A 95 4.97 -11.08 22.28
N GLU A 96 4.07 -10.40 21.55
CA GLU A 96 2.64 -10.33 21.88
C GLU A 96 2.03 -11.75 21.91
N LEU A 97 1.57 -12.15 23.10
CA LEU A 97 0.89 -13.42 23.29
C LEU A 97 -0.42 -13.47 22.50
N ASN A 98 -0.79 -14.66 22.05
CA ASN A 98 -2.05 -14.94 21.35
C ASN A 98 -2.21 -14.29 19.96
N ARG A 99 -1.10 -14.00 19.28
CA ARG A 99 -1.08 -13.61 17.87
C ARG A 99 -0.33 -14.64 17.05
N VAL A 100 -0.85 -14.98 15.88
CA VAL A 100 -0.18 -15.87 14.93
C VAL A 100 -0.23 -15.29 13.52
N MET A 101 0.84 -15.49 12.76
CA MET A 101 0.90 -15.19 11.33
C MET A 101 0.36 -16.39 10.56
N GLN A 102 -0.73 -16.20 9.83
CA GLN A 102 -1.37 -17.24 9.00
C GLN A 102 -1.25 -16.88 7.54
N PHE A 103 -0.97 -17.87 6.69
CA PHE A 103 -0.95 -17.67 5.25
C PHE A 103 -2.35 -17.34 4.73
N ALA A 104 -2.43 -16.39 3.81
CA ALA A 104 -3.66 -16.00 3.15
C ALA A 104 -3.39 -15.74 1.66
N ASP A 105 -4.29 -16.25 0.84
CA ASP A 105 -4.44 -15.88 -0.57
C ASP A 105 -5.65 -14.96 -0.65
N ILE A 106 -5.41 -13.70 -1.03
CA ILE A 106 -6.41 -12.63 -0.98
C ILE A 106 -6.71 -12.19 -2.40
N LEU A 107 -8.00 -12.22 -2.78
CA LEU A 107 -8.50 -11.62 -4.01
C LEU A 107 -8.76 -10.12 -3.77
N LEU A 108 -8.08 -9.27 -4.54
CA LEU A 108 -8.15 -7.82 -4.48
C LEU A 108 -8.55 -7.29 -5.86
N GLY A 109 -9.85 -7.23 -6.14
CA GLY A 109 -10.33 -6.88 -7.48
C GLY A 109 -9.82 -7.87 -8.54
N SER A 110 -9.02 -7.39 -9.49
CA SER A 110 -8.39 -8.22 -10.53
C SER A 110 -7.07 -8.89 -10.11
N PHE A 111 -6.62 -8.71 -8.88
CA PHE A 111 -5.31 -9.18 -8.40
C PHE A 111 -5.46 -10.28 -7.37
N THR A 112 -4.50 -11.21 -7.35
CA THR A 112 -4.31 -12.14 -6.23
C THR A 112 -3.04 -11.76 -5.48
N MET A 113 -3.16 -11.54 -4.18
CA MET A 113 -2.04 -11.29 -3.28
C MET A 113 -1.85 -12.48 -2.35
N LYS A 114 -0.63 -12.97 -2.25
CA LYS A 114 -0.25 -14.03 -1.30
C LYS A 114 0.57 -13.42 -0.19
N GLY A 115 0.22 -13.70 1.05
CA GLY A 115 0.91 -13.13 2.19
C GLY A 115 0.61 -13.85 3.48
N LYS A 116 1.09 -13.26 4.58
CA LYS A 116 0.72 -13.68 5.92
C LYS A 116 -0.06 -12.57 6.60
N ILE A 117 -1.20 -12.91 7.18
CA ILE A 117 -2.01 -12.02 8.00
C ILE A 117 -1.83 -12.35 9.47
N ARG A 118 -1.77 -11.32 10.32
CA ARG A 118 -1.67 -11.49 11.77
C ARG A 118 -3.06 -11.56 12.37
N ILE A 119 -3.43 -12.69 12.97
CA ILE A 119 -4.75 -12.91 13.56
C ILE A 119 -4.66 -13.19 15.06
N SER A 120 -5.73 -12.86 15.79
CA SER A 120 -5.87 -13.26 17.21
C SER A 120 -6.16 -14.75 17.31
N THR A 121 -5.51 -15.43 18.25
CA THR A 121 -5.81 -16.83 18.59
C THR A 121 -6.83 -16.96 19.73
N GLN A 122 -7.31 -15.84 20.29
CA GLN A 122 -8.36 -15.87 21.32
C GLN A 122 -9.75 -16.03 20.70
N LYS A 123 -10.46 -17.09 21.08
CA LYS A 123 -11.92 -17.17 20.95
C LYS A 123 -12.54 -16.76 22.28
N ARG A 124 -13.24 -15.63 22.33
CA ARG A 124 -14.16 -15.37 23.44
C ARG A 124 -15.47 -16.08 23.11
N LEU A 125 -15.68 -17.27 23.66
CA LEU A 125 -17.01 -17.83 23.80
C LEU A 125 -17.58 -17.23 25.10
N GLY A 126 -18.52 -16.30 24.99
CA GLY A 126 -19.27 -15.77 26.14
C GLY A 126 -20.65 -16.43 26.21
N ASN A 127 -21.02 -16.89 27.40
CA ASN A 127 -22.39 -17.25 27.78
C ASN A 127 -23.31 -16.02 27.76
#